data_AF-A0A537Z7F6-F1
#
_entry.id   AF-A0A537Z7F6-F1
#
_cell.length_a   1.000
_cell.length_b   1.000
_cell.length_c   1.000
_cell.angle_alpha   90.00
_cell.angle_beta   90.00
_cell.angle_gamma   90.00
#
_symmetry.space_group_name_H-M   'P 1'
#
loop_
_entity.id
_entity.type
_entity.pdbx_description
1 polymer ?
#
loop_
_entity_poly.entity_id
_entity_poly.type
_entity_poly.pdbx_seq_one_letter_code
_entity_poly.pdbx_strand_id
1 'polypeptide(L)'
;MSSTDPTYVPDESSRPRCFLCGRPTFDPDKRQRQWVRAAVGGEQVLVCPTCQEDRPDWAVQLDRCDACGASRLSVMLGQVVCRACGHVRGESVEPAWLSGA
;
A
#
# COMPACT_ATOMS: atom_id res chain seq x y z
N MET A 1 23.78 -34.29 -6.82
CA MET A 1 22.94 -33.32 -7.55
C MET A 1 22.95 -32.05 -6.72
N SER A 2 23.84 -31.12 -7.05
CA SER A 2 24.04 -29.89 -6.29
C SER A 2 22.94 -28.89 -6.66
N SER A 3 22.03 -28.63 -5.73
CA SER A 3 21.10 -27.51 -5.83
C SER A 3 21.88 -26.22 -5.58
N THR A 4 22.21 -25.52 -6.65
CA THR A 4 22.59 -24.11 -6.57
C THR A 4 21.30 -23.33 -6.33
N ASP A 5 21.01 -23.04 -5.06
CA ASP A 5 19.96 -22.10 -4.67
C ASP A 5 20.39 -20.70 -5.19
N PRO A 6 19.69 -20.09 -6.15
CA PRO A 6 20.04 -18.76 -6.59
C PRO A 6 19.73 -17.79 -5.45
N THR A 7 20.79 -17.27 -4.82
CA THR A 7 20.73 -16.21 -3.82
C THR A 7 19.77 -15.13 -4.30
N TYR A 8 18.58 -15.04 -3.70
CA TYR A 8 17.63 -13.97 -3.98
C TYR A 8 18.29 -12.65 -3.59
N VAL A 9 18.72 -11.90 -4.60
CA VAL A 9 19.10 -10.49 -4.44
C VAL A 9 17.80 -9.69 -4.63
N PRO A 10 17.18 -9.16 -3.56
CA PRO A 10 16.01 -8.31 -3.74
C PRO A 10 16.40 -7.13 -4.64
N ASP A 11 15.68 -6.97 -5.74
CA ASP A 11 15.82 -5.79 -6.60
C ASP A 11 15.53 -4.53 -5.76
N GLU A 12 16.54 -3.69 -5.58
CA GLU A 12 16.42 -2.43 -4.82
C GLU A 12 15.42 -1.46 -5.48
N SER A 13 15.10 -1.66 -6.76
CA SER A 13 14.06 -0.92 -7.48
C SER A 13 12.66 -1.29 -6.98
N SER A 14 12.47 -2.52 -6.50
CA SER A 14 11.21 -3.05 -5.96
C SER A 14 10.97 -2.66 -4.49
N ARG A 15 11.93 -2.01 -3.81
CA ARG A 15 11.72 -1.54 -2.44
C ARG A 15 10.61 -0.48 -2.43
N PRO A 16 9.53 -0.66 -1.65
CA PRO A 16 8.43 0.31 -1.62
C PRO A 16 8.94 1.71 -1.27
N ARG A 17 8.38 2.73 -1.90
CA ARG A 17 8.81 4.13 -1.76
C ARG A 17 7.66 5.02 -1.33
N CYS A 18 7.99 6.16 -0.73
CA CYS A 18 7.02 7.20 -0.44
C CYS A 18 6.44 7.73 -1.74
N PHE A 19 5.10 7.71 -1.85
CA PHE A 19 4.38 8.25 -3.00
C PHE A 19 4.68 9.73 -3.25
N LEU A 20 4.91 10.51 -2.19
CA LEU A 20 5.05 11.96 -2.30
C LEU A 20 6.50 12.46 -2.46
N CYS A 21 7.51 11.67 -2.11
CA CYS A 21 8.91 12.12 -2.18
C CYS A 21 9.88 11.08 -2.76
N GLY A 22 9.40 9.88 -3.09
CA GLY A 22 10.23 8.80 -3.65
C GLY A 22 11.23 8.19 -2.66
N ARG A 23 11.27 8.66 -1.39
CA ARG A 23 12.18 8.10 -0.39
C ARG A 23 11.86 6.61 -0.20
N PRO A 24 12.86 5.73 -0.26
CA PRO A 24 12.63 4.33 0.03
C PRO A 24 12.13 4.09 1.46
N THR A 25 11.37 3.01 1.62
CA THR A 25 10.89 2.58 2.94
C THR A 25 12.05 2.23 3.87
N PHE A 26 11.95 2.68 5.10
CA PHE A 26 12.85 2.40 6.21
C PHE A 26 12.01 2.13 7.46
N ASP A 27 12.55 1.40 8.41
CA ASP A 27 11.91 1.18 9.72
C ASP A 27 12.03 2.49 10.54
N PRO A 28 10.92 3.19 10.83
CA PRO A 28 10.97 4.42 11.59
C PRO A 28 11.19 4.11 13.07
N ASP A 29 12.03 4.90 13.75
CA ASP A 29 12.19 4.78 15.19
C ASP A 29 10.84 4.89 15.92
N LYS A 30 10.74 4.32 17.12
CA LYS A 30 9.52 4.32 17.94
C LYS A 30 8.91 5.71 18.20
N ARG A 31 9.69 6.78 18.04
CA ARG A 31 9.27 8.18 18.23
C ARG A 31 8.72 8.82 16.96
N GLN A 32 9.06 8.29 15.79
CA GLN A 32 8.57 8.81 14.51
C GLN A 32 7.16 8.29 14.24
N ARG A 33 6.38 9.04 13.45
CA ARG A 33 5.12 8.53 12.93
C ARG A 33 5.37 7.25 12.14
N GLN A 34 4.44 6.32 12.17
CA GLN A 34 4.52 5.13 11.33
C GLN A 34 4.23 5.49 9.87
N TRP A 35 4.79 4.74 8.94
CA TRP A 35 4.43 4.87 7.53
C TRP A 35 2.92 4.65 7.35
N VAL A 36 2.26 5.58 6.66
CA VAL A 36 0.84 5.44 6.35
C VAL A 36 0.69 4.58 5.12
N ARG A 37 -0.12 3.53 5.24
CA ARG A 37 -0.60 2.73 4.12
C ARG A 37 -1.95 3.28 3.65
N ALA A 38 -2.04 3.62 2.37
CA ALA A 38 -3.22 4.22 1.75
C ALA A 38 -3.34 3.79 0.28
N ALA A 39 -4.39 4.24 -0.41
CA ALA A 39 -4.57 3.97 -1.84
C ALA A 39 -4.62 5.26 -2.66
N VAL A 40 -4.16 5.20 -3.91
CA VAL A 40 -4.30 6.27 -4.92
C VAL A 40 -4.66 5.59 -6.24
N GLY A 41 -5.78 5.98 -6.85
CA GLY A 41 -6.23 5.37 -8.11
C GLY A 41 -6.45 3.85 -8.01
N GLY A 42 -6.71 3.33 -6.81
CA GLY A 42 -6.82 1.89 -6.58
C GLY A 42 -5.49 1.15 -6.31
N GLU A 43 -4.35 1.82 -6.37
CA GLU A 43 -3.03 1.22 -6.13
C GLU A 43 -2.55 1.40 -4.68
N GLN A 44 -1.81 0.42 -4.16
CA GLN A 44 -1.28 0.48 -2.80
C GLN A 44 -0.09 1.44 -2.73
N VAL A 45 -0.23 2.49 -1.94
CA VAL A 45 0.86 3.45 -1.69
C VAL A 45 1.26 3.54 -0.22
N LEU A 46 2.45 4.06 0.00
CA LEU A 46 3.00 4.37 1.30
C LEU A 46 3.37 5.87 1.39
N VAL A 47 3.13 6.49 2.55
CA VAL A 47 3.55 7.87 2.83
C VAL A 47 4.49 7.89 4.04
N CYS A 48 5.69 8.44 3.85
CA CYS A 48 6.72 8.43 4.89
C CYS A 48 6.40 9.39 6.04
N PRO A 49 7.00 9.18 7.22
CA PRO A 49 6.74 9.99 8.41
C PRO A 49 7.03 11.48 8.17
N THR A 50 8.17 11.78 7.53
CA THR A 50 8.57 13.14 7.17
C THR A 50 7.51 13.86 6.31
N CYS A 51 6.98 13.21 5.28
CA CYS A 51 5.94 13.83 4.46
C CYS A 51 4.60 13.99 5.19
N GLN A 52 4.31 13.15 6.19
CA GLN A 52 3.12 13.32 7.02
C GLN A 52 3.22 14.55 7.93
N GLU A 53 4.43 14.93 8.32
CA GLU A 53 4.70 16.07 9.20
C GLU A 53 4.89 17.38 8.41
N ASP A 54 5.66 17.34 7.33
CA ASP A 54 6.06 18.54 6.58
C ASP A 54 4.96 19.08 5.66
N ARG A 55 3.98 18.26 5.26
CA ARG A 55 2.98 18.61 4.24
C ARG A 55 1.56 18.48 4.79
N PRO A 56 0.91 19.52 5.31
CA PRO A 56 -0.38 19.41 5.99
C PRO A 56 -1.50 18.79 5.12
N ASP A 57 -1.43 18.96 3.81
CA ASP A 57 -2.38 18.48 2.81
C ASP A 57 -2.02 17.12 2.18
N TRP A 58 -1.00 16.42 2.69
CA TRP A 58 -0.53 15.13 2.13
C TRP A 58 -1.64 14.09 1.91
N ALA A 59 -2.68 14.12 2.77
CA ALA A 59 -3.80 13.18 2.71
C ALA A 59 -4.86 13.53 1.65
N VAL A 60 -4.82 14.72 1.04
CA VAL A 60 -5.78 15.15 0.01
C VAL A 60 -5.62 14.35 -1.28
N GLN A 61 -4.39 13.94 -1.59
CA GLN A 61 -4.08 13.16 -2.78
C GLN A 61 -4.47 11.67 -2.65
N LEU A 62 -4.89 11.23 -1.47
CA LEU A 62 -5.24 9.85 -1.19
C LEU A 62 -6.71 9.59 -1.49
N ASP A 63 -6.97 8.39 -1.95
CA ASP A 63 -8.32 7.88 -2.07
C ASP A 63 -9.00 7.87 -0.68
N ARG A 64 -10.30 8.11 -0.68
CA ARG A 64 -11.15 8.05 0.52
C ARG A 64 -12.16 6.93 0.36
N CYS A 65 -12.54 6.36 1.50
CA CYS A 65 -13.65 5.42 1.54
C CYS A 65 -14.96 6.14 1.21
N ASP A 66 -15.70 5.62 0.23
CA ASP A 66 -17.01 6.17 -0.18
C ASP A 66 -18.08 6.06 0.93
N ALA A 67 -17.90 5.12 1.87
CA ALA A 67 -18.84 4.91 2.97
C ALA A 67 -18.55 5.77 4.22
N CYS A 68 -17.28 6.03 4.57
CA CYS A 68 -16.93 6.72 5.84
C CYS A 68 -15.93 7.88 5.69
N GLY A 69 -15.42 8.14 4.49
CA GLY A 69 -14.48 9.25 4.22
C GLY A 69 -13.04 9.04 4.72
N ALA A 70 -12.74 7.93 5.38
CA ALA A 70 -11.41 7.62 5.89
C ALA A 70 -10.42 7.26 4.76
N SER A 71 -9.15 7.65 4.91
CA SER A 71 -8.05 7.35 3.96
C SER A 71 -7.22 6.11 4.33
N ARG A 72 -7.58 5.41 5.42
CA ARG A 72 -6.93 4.16 5.85
C ARG A 72 -7.37 2.99 4.96
N LEU A 73 -6.88 2.99 3.73
CA LEU A 73 -7.22 2.02 2.70
C LEU A 73 -6.07 1.02 2.48
N SER A 74 -6.41 -0.24 2.22
CA SER A 74 -5.46 -1.28 1.83
C SER A 74 -5.92 -1.91 0.53
N VAL A 75 -4.99 -2.23 -0.36
CA VAL A 75 -5.29 -2.91 -1.61
C VAL A 75 -4.92 -4.37 -1.47
N MET A 76 -5.88 -5.26 -1.72
CA MET A 76 -5.74 -6.70 -1.62
C MET A 76 -6.41 -7.33 -2.82
N LEU A 77 -5.63 -8.08 -3.62
CA LEU A 77 -6.15 -8.81 -4.79
C LEU A 77 -6.98 -7.94 -5.75
N GLY A 78 -6.55 -6.69 -5.98
CA GLY A 78 -7.25 -5.73 -6.84
C GLY A 78 -8.43 -5.00 -6.17
N GLN A 79 -8.79 -5.36 -4.94
CA GLN A 79 -9.85 -4.69 -4.18
C GLN A 79 -9.26 -3.68 -3.20
N VAL A 80 -9.95 -2.56 -2.99
CA VAL A 80 -9.59 -1.57 -1.98
C VAL A 80 -10.49 -1.72 -0.77
N VAL A 81 -9.89 -2.03 0.37
CA VAL A 81 -10.56 -2.29 1.65
C VAL A 81 -10.31 -1.13 2.60
N CYS A 82 -11.39 -0.54 3.12
CA CYS A 82 -11.31 0.44 4.19
C CYS A 82 -11.07 -0.23 5.53
N ARG A 83 -9.92 0.06 6.16
CA ARG A 83 -9.54 -0.49 7.46
C ARG A 83 -10.31 0.14 8.63
N ALA A 84 -11.04 1.24 8.39
CA ALA A 84 -11.80 1.94 9.42
C ALA A 84 -13.24 1.39 9.56
N CYS A 85 -13.92 1.11 8.46
CA CYS A 85 -15.32 0.63 8.47
C CYS A 85 -15.53 -0.73 7.80
N GLY A 86 -14.52 -1.29 7.13
CA GLY A 86 -14.62 -2.57 6.43
C GLY A 86 -15.20 -2.50 5.02
N HIS A 87 -15.61 -1.33 4.52
CA HIS A 87 -16.13 -1.18 3.16
C HIS A 87 -15.10 -1.60 2.11
N VAL A 88 -15.54 -2.35 1.11
CA VAL A 88 -14.72 -2.86 0.01
C VAL A 88 -15.23 -2.29 -1.30
N ARG A 89 -14.32 -1.74 -2.12
CA ARG A 89 -14.59 -1.32 -3.50
C ARG A 89 -13.69 -2.07 -4.47
N GLY A 90 -14.20 -2.33 -5.67
CA GLY A 90 -13.53 -3.15 -6.69
C GLY A 90 -14.13 -4.56 -6.78
N GLU A 91 -14.08 -5.15 -7.96
CA GLU A 91 -14.63 -6.47 -8.23
C GLU A 91 -13.75 -7.54 -7.57
N SER A 92 -14.37 -8.52 -6.91
CA SER A 92 -13.65 -9.71 -6.48
C SER A 92 -13.20 -10.45 -7.73
N VAL A 93 -11.88 -10.58 -7.90
CA VAL A 93 -11.35 -11.46 -8.93
C VAL A 93 -11.66 -12.89 -8.48
N GLU A 94 -12.68 -13.50 -9.07
CA GLU A 94 -12.93 -14.92 -8.90
C GLU A 94 -11.67 -15.68 -9.34
N PRO A 95 -11.08 -16.52 -8.46
CA PRO A 95 -9.90 -17.25 -8.83
C PRO A 95 -10.15 -18.10 -10.08
N ALA A 96 -9.22 -18.07 -11.04
CA ALA A 96 -9.34 -18.80 -12.30
C ALA A 96 -9.54 -20.34 -12.12
N TRP A 97 -9.22 -20.89 -10.96
CA TRP A 97 -9.45 -22.31 -10.62
C TRP A 97 -10.88 -22.64 -10.17
N LEU A 98 -11.74 -21.63 -9.94
CA LEU A 98 -13.18 -21.78 -9.74
C LEU A 98 -13.98 -21.66 -11.05
N SER A 99 -13.41 -20.99 -12.06
CA SER A 99 -13.99 -20.84 -13.40
C SER A 99 -13.60 -22.03 -14.28
N GLY A 100 -14.04 -23.24 -13.90
CA GLY A 100 -13.84 -24.43 -14.71
C GLY A 100 -14.64 -24.37 -16.02
N ALA A 101 -13.95 -24.26 -17.15
CA ALA A 101 -14.43 -24.62 -18.48
C ALA A 101 -13.31 -25.33 -19.25
#